data_AF-A0A0S8J818-F1
#
_entry.id   AF-A0A0S8J818-F1
#
_cell.length_a   1.000
_cell.length_b   1.000
_cell.length_c   1.000
_cell.angle_alpha   90.00
_cell.angle_beta   90.00
_cell.angle_gamma   90.00
#
_symmetry.space_group_name_H-M   'P 1'
#
loop_
_entity.id
_entity.type
_entity.pdbx_description
1 polymer ?
#
loop_
_entity_poly.entity_id
_entity_poly.type
_entity_poly.pdbx_seq_one_letter_code
_entity_poly.pdbx_strand_id
1 'polypeptide(L)'
;MKLHKHFYIAAAILAASATAARVYFGWLVHEGMDEAVPLSKPLATIPLELGDWQGMESKMDSKAQLKIGAEEIFHRIYYRGEESLRLYIAYFGGIRGMAPHSPTVCMPGAGFELISSDTISLKVPGFGEEPLRVHKDLFERNFEKVVVVWWEYIHGENVASRMVQRIKWALPACLGGKRGSVLQVQLSLQFTDSMEESMRRVADFMNQLGPFVRAVLPKAEDPTRQTEDGRYDSVVSGR
;
A
#
# COMPACT_ATOMS: atom_id res chain seq x y z
N MET A 1 -58.48 7.98 20.43
CA MET A 1 -57.47 9.06 20.61
C MET A 1 -56.17 8.64 21.35
N LYS A 2 -56.11 7.49 22.05
CA LYS A 2 -54.86 7.01 22.71
C LYS A 2 -53.87 6.30 21.76
N LEU A 3 -54.38 5.60 20.75
CA LEU A 3 -53.56 4.81 19.80
C LEU A 3 -52.55 5.65 18.99
N HIS A 4 -52.93 6.87 18.61
CA HIS A 4 -52.04 7.79 17.91
C HIS A 4 -50.85 8.25 18.78
N LYS A 5 -51.05 8.45 20.09
CA LYS A 5 -49.96 8.86 21.00
C LYS A 5 -48.87 7.79 21.10
N HIS A 6 -49.25 6.52 21.20
CA HIS A 6 -48.28 5.42 21.23
C HIS A 6 -47.53 5.27 19.90
N PHE A 7 -48.20 5.50 18.77
CA PHE A 7 -47.58 5.49 17.45
C PHE A 7 -46.51 6.59 17.31
N TYR A 8 -46.81 7.83 17.70
CA TYR A 8 -45.84 8.94 17.63
C TYR A 8 -44.67 8.74 18.60
N ILE A 9 -44.92 8.19 19.79
CA ILE A 9 -43.85 7.84 20.75
C ILE A 9 -42.94 6.76 20.17
N ALA A 10 -43.50 5.68 19.61
CA ALA A 10 -42.71 4.63 18.97
C ALA A 10 -41.90 5.15 17.77
N ALA A 11 -42.51 5.98 16.93
CA ALA A 11 -41.82 6.62 15.80
C ALA A 11 -40.68 7.54 16.25
N ALA A 12 -40.88 8.33 17.32
CA ALA A 12 -39.86 9.19 17.89
C ALA A 12 -38.69 8.38 18.48
N ILE A 13 -38.97 7.28 19.17
CA ILE A 13 -37.94 6.37 19.70
C ILE A 13 -37.15 5.74 18.54
N LEU A 14 -37.81 5.26 17.49
CA LEU A 14 -37.12 4.68 16.33
C LEU A 14 -36.23 5.71 15.62
N ALA A 15 -36.72 6.93 15.41
CA ALA A 15 -35.94 8.01 14.79
C ALA A 15 -34.74 8.43 15.66
N ALA A 16 -34.93 8.54 16.98
CA ALA A 16 -33.86 8.85 17.92
C ALA A 16 -32.80 7.74 17.96
N SER A 17 -33.22 6.47 18.03
CA SER A 17 -32.32 5.31 17.97
C SER A 17 -31.56 5.22 16.66
N ALA A 18 -32.21 5.49 15.52
CA ALA A 18 -31.54 5.50 14.21
C ALA A 18 -30.50 6.64 14.11
N THR A 19 -30.81 7.81 14.66
CA THR A 19 -29.88 8.95 14.71
C THR A 19 -28.70 8.66 15.63
N ALA A 20 -28.96 8.12 16.83
CA ALA A 20 -27.93 7.71 17.77
C ALA A 20 -27.04 6.61 17.19
N ALA A 21 -27.62 5.61 16.52
CA ALA A 21 -26.86 4.58 15.82
C ALA A 21 -26.01 5.18 14.71
N ARG A 22 -26.51 6.13 13.92
CA ARG A 22 -25.76 6.81 12.86
C ARG A 22 -24.60 7.64 13.41
N VAL A 23 -24.81 8.36 14.52
CA VAL A 23 -23.76 9.13 15.20
C VAL A 23 -22.73 8.20 15.82
N TYR A 24 -23.15 7.15 16.52
CA TYR A 24 -22.27 6.14 17.11
C TYR A 24 -21.44 5.41 16.05
N PHE A 25 -22.06 5.01 14.93
CA PHE A 25 -21.38 4.40 13.80
C PHE A 25 -20.41 5.39 13.13
N GLY A 26 -20.80 6.66 12.99
CA GLY A 26 -19.92 7.72 12.48
C GLY A 26 -18.71 7.97 13.37
N TRP A 27 -18.90 7.95 14.69
CA TRP A 27 -17.84 8.11 15.69
C TRP A 27 -16.88 6.91 15.69
N LEU A 28 -17.40 5.68 15.69
CA LEU A 28 -16.57 4.46 15.56
C LEU A 28 -15.73 4.45 14.27
N VAL A 29 -16.33 4.88 13.15
CA VAL A 29 -15.61 4.99 11.88
C VAL A 29 -14.53 6.06 11.96
N HIS A 30 -14.77 7.19 12.65
CA HIS A 30 -13.80 8.27 12.77
C HIS A 30 -12.64 7.94 13.72
N GLU A 31 -12.86 7.24 14.84
CA GLU A 31 -11.75 6.87 15.73
C GLU A 31 -10.87 5.76 15.15
N GLY A 32 -11.42 4.82 14.37
CA GLY A 32 -10.64 3.79 13.67
C GLY A 32 -9.85 4.29 12.44
N MET A 33 -9.98 5.57 12.08
CA MET A 33 -9.43 6.12 10.83
C MET A 33 -7.96 6.54 10.88
N ASP A 34 -7.35 6.74 12.06
CA ASP A 34 -6.11 7.53 12.17
C ASP A 34 -4.83 6.78 12.59
N GLU A 35 -4.85 5.48 12.87
CA GLU A 35 -3.59 4.76 13.11
C GLU A 35 -2.97 4.25 11.81
N ALA A 36 -2.30 5.17 11.14
CA ALA A 36 -1.32 4.87 10.12
C ALA A 36 -0.19 4.03 10.71
N VAL A 37 0.16 2.92 10.07
CA VAL A 37 1.37 2.18 10.43
C VAL A 37 2.55 2.85 9.71
N PRO A 38 3.44 3.57 10.41
CA PRO A 38 4.51 4.33 9.76
C PRO A 38 5.50 3.42 9.05
N LEU A 39 6.16 3.95 8.01
CA LEU A 39 7.34 3.32 7.44
C LEU A 39 8.40 3.09 8.52
N SER A 40 9.09 1.94 8.48
CA SER A 40 10.19 1.67 9.41
C SER A 40 11.38 2.61 9.21
N LYS A 41 11.56 3.10 7.98
CA LYS A 41 12.59 4.06 7.55
C LYS A 41 12.04 4.86 6.37
N PRO A 42 12.47 6.12 6.16
CA PRO A 42 12.11 6.87 4.95
C PRO A 42 12.50 6.12 3.67
N LEU A 43 11.70 6.21 2.61
CA LEU A 43 12.00 5.60 1.31
C LEU A 43 13.31 6.12 0.72
N ALA A 44 13.68 7.37 1.02
CA ALA A 44 14.96 7.95 0.63
C ALA A 44 16.19 7.17 1.13
N THR A 45 16.04 6.27 2.11
CA THR A 45 17.12 5.40 2.62
C THR A 45 17.47 4.24 1.68
N ILE A 46 16.64 3.96 0.66
CA ILE A 46 17.01 3.04 -0.43
C ILE A 46 18.22 3.66 -1.15
N PRO A 47 19.34 2.93 -1.34
CA PRO A 47 20.57 3.50 -1.87
C PRO A 47 20.46 3.79 -3.37
N LEU A 48 21.33 4.68 -3.86
CA LEU A 48 21.50 4.88 -5.30
C LEU A 48 22.28 3.71 -5.94
N GLU A 49 23.11 3.01 -5.18
CA GLU A 49 23.87 1.86 -5.65
C GLU A 49 23.24 0.56 -5.15
N LEU A 50 22.87 -0.33 -6.06
CA LEU A 50 22.26 -1.63 -5.77
C LEU A 50 23.05 -2.73 -6.50
N GLY A 51 24.14 -3.20 -5.88
CA GLY A 51 25.10 -4.07 -6.57
C GLY A 51 25.71 -3.31 -7.76
N ASP A 52 25.58 -3.87 -8.96
CA ASP A 52 26.06 -3.25 -10.21
C ASP A 52 25.10 -2.20 -10.79
N TRP A 53 23.94 -1.98 -10.16
CA TRP A 53 22.95 -1.01 -10.61
C TRP A 53 23.23 0.37 -10.04
N GLN A 54 23.26 1.36 -10.93
CA GLN A 54 23.51 2.77 -10.61
C GLN A 54 22.22 3.59 -10.77
N GLY A 55 21.75 4.17 -9.68
CA GLY A 55 20.50 4.89 -9.57
C GLY A 55 20.67 6.37 -9.87
N MET A 56 19.68 6.93 -10.57
CA MET A 56 19.53 8.36 -10.78
C MET A 56 18.16 8.82 -10.28
N GLU A 57 18.15 9.91 -9.51
CA GLU A 57 16.91 10.54 -9.09
C GLU A 57 16.10 10.98 -10.32
N SER A 58 14.83 10.59 -10.36
CA SER A 58 13.95 10.94 -11.46
C SER A 58 12.84 11.85 -10.95
N LYS A 59 12.87 13.12 -11.39
CA LYS A 59 11.83 14.08 -11.05
C LYS A 59 10.51 13.61 -11.65
N MET A 60 9.56 13.20 -10.81
CA MET A 60 8.18 13.01 -11.23
C MET A 60 7.49 14.37 -11.31
N ASP A 61 6.62 14.58 -12.31
CA ASP A 61 5.89 15.84 -12.44
C ASP A 61 5.06 16.13 -11.17
N SER A 62 5.30 17.31 -10.59
CA SER A 62 4.63 17.81 -9.39
C SER A 62 3.09 17.76 -9.45
N LYS A 63 2.49 17.93 -10.63
CA LYS A 63 1.02 17.81 -10.81
C LYS A 63 0.53 16.35 -10.72
N ALA A 64 1.35 15.39 -11.12
CA ALA A 64 1.05 13.96 -10.96
C ALA A 64 1.19 13.54 -9.48
N GLN A 65 2.22 14.03 -8.78
CA GLN A 65 2.44 13.76 -7.35
C GLN A 65 1.24 14.20 -6.47
N LEU A 66 0.74 15.41 -6.68
CA LEU A 66 -0.37 15.99 -5.90
C LEU A 66 -1.70 15.23 -6.02
N LYS A 67 -1.90 14.46 -7.10
CA LYS A 67 -3.15 13.70 -7.35
C LYS A 67 -3.14 12.30 -6.75
N ILE A 68 -1.96 11.78 -6.41
CA ILE A 68 -1.80 10.39 -5.96
C ILE A 68 -2.25 10.24 -4.50
N GLY A 69 -2.07 11.28 -3.68
CA GLY A 69 -2.43 11.24 -2.26
C GLY A 69 -1.48 10.39 -1.39
N ALA A 70 -0.30 10.04 -1.93
CA ALA A 70 0.75 9.36 -1.19
C ALA A 70 1.48 10.36 -0.26
N GLU A 71 1.87 9.89 0.92
CA GLU A 71 2.63 10.67 1.91
C GLU A 71 4.12 10.69 1.60
N GLU A 72 4.65 9.57 1.09
CA GLU A 72 6.01 9.50 0.56
C GLU A 72 5.99 8.82 -0.81
N ILE A 73 6.70 9.42 -1.76
CA ILE A 73 6.90 8.87 -3.10
C ILE A 73 8.40 8.78 -3.36
N PHE A 74 8.81 7.61 -3.82
CA PHE A 74 10.16 7.34 -4.28
C PHE A 74 10.12 6.97 -5.75
N HIS A 75 10.92 7.66 -6.56
CA HIS A 75 10.95 7.44 -8.00
C HIS A 75 12.36 7.60 -8.56
N ARG A 76 12.95 6.50 -9.02
CA ARG A 76 14.30 6.45 -9.57
C ARG A 76 14.39 5.57 -10.79
N ILE A 77 15.40 5.83 -11.62
CA ILE A 77 15.79 4.94 -12.70
C ILE A 77 17.17 4.38 -12.35
N TYR A 78 17.30 3.06 -12.37
CA TYR A 78 18.55 2.34 -12.17
C TYR A 78 19.07 1.85 -13.51
N TYR A 79 20.37 1.97 -13.71
CA TYR A 79 21.06 1.60 -14.94
C TYR A 79 22.14 0.56 -14.66
N ARG A 80 22.34 -0.36 -15.60
CA ARG A 80 23.47 -1.27 -15.64
C ARG A 80 23.89 -1.48 -17.09
N GLY A 81 24.96 -0.81 -17.52
CA GLY A 81 25.32 -0.74 -18.93
C GLY A 81 24.18 -0.08 -19.74
N GLU A 82 23.65 -0.79 -20.74
CA GLU A 82 22.52 -0.33 -21.55
C GLU A 82 21.15 -0.71 -20.94
N GLU A 83 21.14 -1.53 -19.88
CA GLU A 83 19.90 -1.92 -19.20
C GLU A 83 19.40 -0.80 -18.29
N SER A 84 18.08 -0.64 -18.20
CA SER A 84 17.46 0.25 -17.22
C SER A 84 16.16 -0.30 -16.63
N LEU A 85 15.93 -0.01 -15.35
CA LEU A 85 14.66 -0.24 -14.67
C LEU A 85 14.25 1.01 -13.91
N ARG A 86 12.98 1.36 -13.99
CA ARG A 86 12.37 2.39 -13.17
C ARG A 86 11.74 1.75 -11.95
N LEU A 87 12.12 2.24 -10.77
CA LEU A 87 11.53 1.88 -9.49
C LEU A 87 10.64 3.03 -9.02
N TYR A 88 9.38 2.71 -8.76
CA TYR A 88 8.40 3.57 -8.14
C TYR A 88 7.89 2.92 -6.86
N ILE A 89 7.90 3.68 -5.76
CA ILE A 89 7.29 3.26 -4.49
C ILE A 89 6.43 4.39 -3.98
N ALA A 90 5.21 4.06 -3.57
CA ALA A 90 4.29 5.02 -2.95
C ALA A 90 3.79 4.47 -1.62
N TYR A 91 3.92 5.29 -0.58
CA TYR A 91 3.44 5.00 0.76
C TYR A 91 2.21 5.84 1.09
N PHE A 92 1.22 5.18 1.68
CA PHE A 92 -0.03 5.76 2.13
C PHE A 92 -0.19 5.40 3.61
N GLY A 93 -0.07 6.39 4.49
CA GLY A 93 -0.17 6.19 5.93
C GLY A 93 -1.59 5.88 6.37
N GLY A 94 -2.61 6.49 5.77
CA GLY A 94 -4.01 6.14 6.01
C GLY A 94 -4.80 5.93 4.73
N ILE A 95 -5.72 4.96 4.73
CA ILE A 95 -6.66 4.74 3.62
C ILE A 95 -7.74 5.84 3.65
N ARG A 96 -7.38 7.03 3.15
CA ARG A 96 -8.25 8.20 3.01
C ARG A 96 -8.87 8.26 1.62
N GLY A 97 -9.79 7.34 1.31
CA GLY A 97 -10.65 7.40 0.13
C GLY A 97 -9.99 7.23 -1.25
N MET A 98 -8.66 7.30 -1.34
CA MET A 98 -7.87 7.01 -2.54
C MET A 98 -6.83 5.96 -2.19
N ALA A 99 -7.14 4.69 -2.50
CA ALA A 99 -6.15 3.64 -2.50
C ALA A 99 -5.20 3.83 -3.70
N PRO A 100 -3.95 3.33 -3.65
CA PRO A 100 -3.09 3.31 -4.82
C PRO A 100 -3.83 2.70 -6.00
N HIS A 101 -3.84 3.42 -7.12
CA HIS A 101 -4.35 2.88 -8.36
C HIS A 101 -3.35 1.86 -8.88
N SER A 102 -3.83 0.66 -9.27
CA SER A 102 -2.98 -0.30 -9.96
C SER A 102 -2.49 0.29 -11.29
N PRO A 103 -1.35 -0.17 -11.83
CA PRO A 103 -0.87 0.25 -13.15
C PRO A 103 -1.91 0.08 -14.25
N THR A 104 -2.78 -0.93 -14.16
CA THR A 104 -3.90 -1.13 -15.11
C THR A 104 -4.92 0.02 -15.12
N VAL A 105 -4.92 0.91 -14.13
CA VAL A 105 -5.76 2.12 -14.07
C VAL A 105 -4.98 3.34 -14.55
N CYS A 106 -3.70 3.46 -14.18
CA CYS A 106 -2.88 4.63 -14.52
C CYS A 106 -2.32 4.59 -15.95
N MET A 107 -1.90 3.41 -16.42
CA MET A 107 -1.24 3.22 -17.72
C MET A 107 -2.14 3.61 -18.92
N PRO A 108 -3.46 3.30 -18.93
CA PRO A 108 -4.35 3.79 -20.00
C PRO A 108 -4.39 5.32 -20.12
N GLY A 109 -4.32 6.04 -18.99
CA GLY A 109 -4.25 7.50 -18.98
C GLY A 109 -2.97 8.07 -19.63
N ALA A 110 -1.90 7.27 -19.71
CA ALA A 110 -0.66 7.58 -20.41
C ALA A 110 -0.63 7.05 -21.86
N GLY A 111 -1.76 6.51 -22.35
CA GLY A 111 -1.93 5.97 -23.69
C GLY A 111 -1.44 4.53 -23.87
N PHE A 112 -1.17 3.81 -22.78
CA PHE A 112 -0.76 2.41 -22.83
C PHE A 112 -1.95 1.46 -22.73
N GLU A 113 -2.00 0.48 -23.61
CA GLU A 113 -2.99 -0.60 -23.59
C GLU A 113 -2.41 -1.84 -22.90
N LEU A 114 -3.26 -2.55 -22.14
CA LEU A 114 -2.85 -3.79 -21.46
C LEU A 114 -2.90 -4.96 -22.44
N ILE A 115 -1.75 -5.57 -22.69
CA ILE A 115 -1.61 -6.72 -23.60
C ILE A 115 -1.75 -8.05 -22.87
N SER A 116 -1.13 -8.18 -21.69
CA SER A 116 -1.24 -9.38 -20.86
C SER A 116 -1.08 -9.05 -19.38
N SER A 117 -1.73 -9.81 -18.50
CA SER A 117 -1.64 -9.66 -17.05
C SER A 117 -1.61 -11.01 -16.39
N ASP A 118 -0.55 -11.27 -15.61
CA ASP A 118 -0.36 -12.50 -14.85
C ASP A 118 -0.06 -12.19 -13.38
N THR A 119 -0.19 -13.19 -12.52
CA THR A 119 0.37 -13.19 -11.17
C THR A 119 1.42 -14.27 -11.06
N ILE A 120 2.62 -13.91 -10.61
CA ILE A 120 3.76 -14.81 -10.48
C ILE A 120 4.32 -14.78 -9.06
N SER A 121 5.16 -15.76 -8.73
CA SER A 121 5.86 -15.85 -7.46
C SER A 121 7.36 -15.63 -7.69
N LEU A 122 7.97 -14.69 -6.97
CA LEU A 122 9.39 -14.38 -7.04
C LEU A 122 10.06 -14.67 -5.69
N LYS A 123 11.17 -15.40 -5.69
CA LYS A 123 12.02 -15.49 -4.49
C LYS A 123 12.85 -14.22 -4.40
N VAL A 124 12.71 -13.48 -3.30
CA VAL A 124 13.36 -12.18 -3.11
C VAL A 124 14.07 -12.19 -1.75
N PRO A 125 15.39 -11.94 -1.70
CA PRO A 125 16.12 -11.76 -0.46
C PRO A 125 15.46 -10.71 0.45
N GLY A 126 15.42 -11.00 1.75
CA GLY A 126 14.74 -10.16 2.74
C GLY A 126 13.26 -10.47 2.95
N PHE A 127 12.62 -11.29 2.11
CA PHE A 127 11.19 -11.64 2.22
C PHE A 127 10.90 -13.03 2.81
N GLY A 128 11.87 -13.64 3.50
CA GLY A 128 11.72 -14.96 4.11
C GLY A 128 11.83 -16.10 3.09
N GLU A 129 11.36 -17.30 3.48
CA GLU A 129 11.38 -18.48 2.60
C GLU A 129 10.22 -18.51 1.61
N GLU A 130 9.10 -17.88 1.96
CA GLU A 130 7.92 -17.78 1.11
C GLU A 130 8.16 -16.82 -0.05
N PRO A 131 7.85 -17.22 -1.30
CA PRO A 131 8.05 -16.36 -2.45
C PRO A 131 7.04 -15.20 -2.46
N LEU A 132 7.53 -14.03 -2.85
CA LEU A 132 6.75 -12.83 -3.01
C LEU A 132 5.79 -12.98 -4.20
N ARG A 133 4.50 -12.78 -3.98
CA ARG A 133 3.53 -12.77 -5.07
C ARG A 133 3.46 -11.37 -5.67
N VAL A 134 3.62 -11.29 -6.99
CA VAL A 134 3.63 -10.03 -7.75
C VAL A 134 2.77 -10.14 -8.99
N HIS A 135 2.22 -9.01 -9.42
CA HIS A 135 1.61 -8.87 -10.73
C HIS A 135 2.68 -8.64 -11.78
N LYS A 136 2.49 -9.22 -12.97
CA LYS A 136 3.35 -9.07 -14.14
C LYS A 136 2.47 -8.70 -15.31
N ASP A 137 2.52 -7.43 -15.70
CA ASP A 137 1.71 -6.87 -16.76
C ASP A 137 2.59 -6.44 -17.94
N LEU A 138 2.10 -6.67 -19.16
CA LEU A 138 2.72 -6.15 -20.39
C LEU A 138 1.80 -5.09 -20.96
N PHE A 139 2.35 -3.90 -21.19
CA PHE A 139 1.65 -2.78 -21.78
C PHE A 139 2.27 -2.40 -23.13
N GLU A 140 1.47 -1.84 -24.03
CA GLU A 140 1.92 -1.36 -25.34
C GLU A 140 1.37 0.04 -25.67
N ARG A 141 2.19 0.88 -26.31
CA ARG A 141 1.80 2.17 -26.87
C ARG A 141 2.65 2.46 -28.10
N ASN A 142 2.06 2.62 -29.29
CA ASN A 142 2.79 2.99 -30.51
C ASN A 142 4.06 2.14 -30.74
N PHE A 143 3.94 0.80 -30.65
CA PHE A 143 5.04 -0.17 -30.74
C PHE A 143 6.06 -0.17 -29.59
N GLU A 144 5.92 0.72 -28.61
CA GLU A 144 6.67 0.69 -27.36
C GLU A 144 6.00 -0.31 -26.41
N LYS A 145 6.72 -1.36 -26.02
CA LYS A 145 6.26 -2.34 -25.03
C LYS A 145 6.98 -2.15 -23.71
N VAL A 146 6.23 -2.19 -22.61
CA VAL A 146 6.75 -2.02 -21.25
C VAL A 146 6.24 -3.16 -20.37
N VAL A 147 7.16 -3.85 -19.70
CA VAL A 147 6.81 -4.78 -18.64
C VAL A 147 6.71 -4.01 -17.34
N VAL A 148 5.64 -4.27 -16.59
CA VAL A 148 5.41 -3.68 -15.27
C VAL A 148 5.21 -4.81 -14.26
N VAL A 149 6.09 -4.84 -13.26
CA VAL A 149 6.00 -5.79 -12.15
C VAL A 149 5.69 -5.03 -10.88
N TRP A 150 4.60 -5.36 -10.21
CA TRP A 150 4.13 -4.57 -9.07
C TRP A 150 3.43 -5.42 -8.01
N TRP A 151 3.45 -4.93 -6.78
CA TRP A 151 2.79 -5.55 -5.64
C TRP A 151 2.54 -4.52 -4.54
N GLU A 152 1.72 -4.92 -3.56
CA GLU A 152 1.34 -4.06 -2.44
C GLU A 152 1.57 -4.77 -1.11
N TYR A 153 2.02 -3.99 -0.12
CA TYR A 153 1.95 -4.36 1.29
C TYR A 153 0.80 -3.64 1.94
N ILE A 154 -0.14 -4.39 2.48
CA ILE A 154 -1.28 -3.86 3.22
C ILE A 154 -1.21 -4.45 4.63
N HIS A 155 -1.10 -3.60 5.64
CA HIS A 155 -0.88 -4.02 7.04
C HIS A 155 0.37 -4.92 7.24
N GLY A 156 1.44 -4.67 6.48
CA GLY A 156 2.69 -5.44 6.59
C GLY A 156 2.69 -6.80 5.86
N GLU A 157 1.58 -7.19 5.23
CA GLU A 157 1.49 -8.44 4.45
C GLU A 157 1.54 -8.17 2.95
N ASN A 158 2.21 -9.05 2.19
CA ASN A 158 2.17 -9.01 0.72
C ASN A 158 0.80 -9.47 0.23
N VAL A 159 0.10 -8.60 -0.52
CA VAL A 159 -1.24 -8.90 -1.03
C VAL A 159 -1.28 -8.77 -2.55
N ALA A 160 -1.26 -9.93 -3.22
CA ALA A 160 -1.31 -10.00 -4.69
C ALA A 160 -2.71 -10.35 -5.25
N SER A 161 -3.73 -10.52 -4.42
CA SER A 161 -5.10 -10.77 -4.90
C SER A 161 -5.92 -9.49 -4.81
N ARG A 162 -6.46 -9.01 -5.93
CA ARG A 162 -7.34 -7.83 -5.97
C ARG A 162 -8.57 -7.99 -5.06
N MET A 163 -9.11 -9.20 -4.95
CA MET A 163 -10.24 -9.46 -4.07
C MET A 163 -9.83 -9.35 -2.60
N VAL A 164 -8.66 -9.87 -2.23
CA VAL A 164 -8.13 -9.76 -0.87
C VAL A 164 -7.73 -8.32 -0.54
N GLN A 165 -7.17 -7.57 -1.51
CA GLN A 165 -6.92 -6.13 -1.37
C GLN A 165 -8.23 -5.42 -1.02
N ARG A 166 -9.29 -5.61 -1.81
CA ARG A 166 -10.62 -5.02 -1.55
C ARG A 166 -11.21 -5.42 -0.20
N ILE A 167 -11.06 -6.68 0.21
CA ILE A 167 -11.54 -7.15 1.52
C ILE A 167 -10.74 -6.50 2.65
N LYS A 168 -9.41 -6.51 2.58
CA LYS A 168 -8.54 -5.84 3.55
C LYS A 168 -8.77 -4.34 3.60
N TRP A 169 -9.20 -3.71 2.51
CA TRP A 169 -9.59 -2.30 2.48
C TRP A 169 -10.96 -2.04 3.11
N ALA A 170 -11.97 -2.81 2.71
CA ALA A 170 -13.36 -2.54 3.06
C ALA A 170 -13.72 -3.03 4.47
N LEU A 171 -13.18 -4.18 4.89
CA LEU A 171 -13.58 -4.84 6.12
C LEU A 171 -13.24 -4.02 7.38
N PRO A 172 -12.02 -3.48 7.56
CA PRO A 172 -11.71 -2.63 8.72
C PRO A 172 -12.57 -1.37 8.75
N ALA A 173 -12.82 -0.76 7.59
CA ALA A 173 -13.68 0.42 7.47
C ALA A 173 -15.13 0.16 7.89
N CYS A 174 -15.65 -1.05 7.64
CA CYS A 174 -17.01 -1.45 8.04
C CYS A 174 -17.10 -1.90 9.50
N LEU A 175 -16.02 -2.43 10.07
CA LEU A 175 -16.00 -3.00 11.42
C LEU A 175 -15.39 -2.07 12.49
N GLY A 176 -15.05 -0.82 12.13
CA GLY A 176 -14.42 0.13 13.04
C GLY A 176 -12.97 -0.20 13.40
N GLY A 177 -12.28 -1.00 12.58
CA GLY A 177 -10.88 -1.38 12.77
C GLY A 177 -9.89 -0.40 12.12
N LYS A 178 -8.64 -0.43 12.58
CA LYS A 178 -7.54 0.40 12.03
C LYS A 178 -7.42 0.18 10.51
N ARG A 179 -7.46 1.26 9.72
CA ARG A 179 -7.30 1.18 8.25
C ARG A 179 -5.86 0.93 7.79
N GLY A 180 -4.88 1.09 8.68
CA GLY A 180 -3.47 0.82 8.46
C GLY A 180 -2.89 1.52 7.24
N SER A 181 -1.72 1.04 6.78
CA SER A 181 -0.96 1.66 5.70
C SER A 181 -0.85 0.76 4.48
N VAL A 182 -0.64 1.38 3.31
CA VAL A 182 -0.31 0.69 2.07
C VAL A 182 1.04 1.15 1.55
N LEU A 183 1.90 0.19 1.18
CA LEU A 183 3.10 0.45 0.40
C LEU A 183 2.95 -0.25 -0.96
N GLN A 184 2.82 0.53 -2.03
CA GLN A 184 2.83 0.01 -3.40
C GLN A 184 4.25 0.09 -3.95
N VAL A 185 4.74 -1.01 -4.51
CA VAL A 185 6.03 -1.07 -5.20
C VAL A 185 5.78 -1.46 -6.65
N GLN A 186 6.41 -0.74 -7.58
CA GLN A 186 6.32 -0.95 -9.01
C GLN A 186 7.69 -0.86 -9.65
N LEU A 187 8.02 -1.86 -10.45
CA LEU A 187 9.14 -1.88 -11.38
C LEU A 187 8.60 -1.78 -12.79
N SER A 188 9.22 -0.96 -13.63
CA SER A 188 8.93 -0.94 -15.05
C SER A 188 10.20 -0.90 -15.88
N LEU A 189 10.21 -1.65 -16.97
CA LEU A 189 11.32 -1.73 -17.91
C LEU A 189 10.79 -1.88 -19.33
N GLN A 190 11.58 -1.41 -20.30
CA GLN A 190 11.27 -1.61 -21.70
C GLN A 190 11.36 -3.12 -22.01
N PHE A 191 10.33 -3.63 -22.68
CA PHE A 191 10.32 -5.00 -23.17
C PHE A 191 11.29 -5.09 -24.35
N THR A 192 12.20 -6.06 -24.31
CA THR A 192 13.10 -6.37 -25.43
C THR A 192 12.47 -7.42 -26.33
N ASP A 193 13.08 -8.59 -26.45
CA ASP A 193 12.63 -9.63 -27.40
C ASP A 193 11.88 -10.76 -26.70
N SER A 194 12.07 -10.93 -25.38
CA SER A 194 11.41 -12.00 -24.63
C SER A 194 10.96 -11.58 -23.22
N MET A 195 9.82 -12.14 -22.81
CA MET A 195 9.32 -12.00 -21.44
C MET A 195 10.28 -12.67 -20.43
N GLU A 196 10.94 -13.75 -20.83
CA GLU A 196 11.90 -14.45 -19.97
C GLU A 196 13.11 -13.55 -19.64
N GLU A 197 13.69 -12.90 -20.65
CA GLU A 197 14.81 -11.98 -20.46
C GLU A 197 14.40 -10.78 -19.61
N SER A 198 13.23 -10.18 -19.91
CA SER A 198 12.68 -9.07 -19.12
C SER A 198 12.54 -9.46 -17.64
N MET A 199 11.99 -10.65 -17.38
CA MET A 199 11.82 -11.15 -16.01
C MET A 199 13.14 -11.55 -15.34
N ARG A 200 14.15 -11.98 -16.11
CA ARG A 200 15.49 -12.25 -15.59
C ARG A 200 16.13 -10.97 -15.05
N ARG A 201 16.01 -9.86 -15.79
CA ARG A 201 16.50 -8.54 -15.33
C ARG A 201 15.73 -8.05 -14.09
N VAL A 202 14.41 -8.24 -14.06
CA VAL A 202 13.60 -7.92 -12.88
C VAL A 202 14.04 -8.74 -11.66
N ALA A 203 14.21 -10.05 -11.82
CA ALA A 203 14.61 -10.94 -10.72
C ALA A 203 16.00 -10.59 -10.17
N ASP A 204 16.95 -10.30 -11.06
CA ASP A 204 18.29 -9.85 -10.70
C ASP A 204 18.27 -8.53 -9.92
N PHE A 205 17.54 -7.52 -10.43
CA PHE A 205 17.37 -6.25 -9.73
C PHE A 205 16.70 -6.44 -8.36
N MET A 206 15.67 -7.29 -8.29
CA MET A 206 14.96 -7.62 -7.05
C MET A 206 15.85 -8.31 -6.02
N ASN A 207 16.85 -9.10 -6.45
CA ASN A 207 17.81 -9.70 -5.53
C ASN A 207 18.62 -8.64 -4.77
N GLN A 208 18.94 -7.52 -5.41
CA GLN A 208 19.65 -6.40 -4.79
C GLN A 208 18.70 -5.49 -4.00
N LEU A 209 17.52 -5.20 -4.55
CA LEU A 209 16.55 -4.27 -3.97
C LEU A 209 15.84 -4.82 -2.73
N GLY A 210 15.57 -6.13 -2.71
CA GLY A 210 14.70 -6.81 -1.74
C GLY A 210 14.97 -6.45 -0.28
N PRO A 211 16.22 -6.54 0.22
CA PRO A 211 16.56 -6.20 1.60
C PRO A 211 16.23 -4.75 1.97
N PHE A 212 16.39 -3.81 1.04
CA PHE A 212 16.10 -2.40 1.27
C PHE A 212 14.60 -2.12 1.30
N VAL A 213 13.83 -2.74 0.40
CA VAL A 213 12.36 -2.64 0.45
C VAL A 213 11.83 -3.26 1.74
N ARG A 214 12.38 -4.41 2.18
CA ARG A 214 12.02 -5.01 3.48
C ARG A 214 12.29 -4.07 4.64
N ALA A 215 13.42 -3.36 4.62
CA ALA A 215 13.84 -2.48 5.70
C ALA A 215 12.97 -1.22 5.85
N VAL A 216 12.29 -0.77 4.79
CA VAL A 216 11.37 0.38 4.84
C VAL A 216 9.93 -0.02 5.17
N LEU A 217 9.57 -1.31 5.07
CA LEU A 217 8.18 -1.75 5.28
C LEU A 217 7.61 -1.26 6.61
N PRO A 218 6.32 -0.90 6.62
CA PRO A 218 5.60 -0.69 7.86
C PRO A 218 5.64 -1.95 8.71
N LYS A 219 6.15 -1.86 9.94
CA LYS A 219 6.08 -2.97 10.90
C LYS A 219 4.68 -2.97 11.49
N ALA A 220 3.93 -4.05 11.30
CA ALA A 220 2.75 -4.28 12.12
C ALA A 220 3.16 -4.15 13.59
N GLU A 221 2.36 -3.45 14.39
CA GLU A 221 2.59 -3.39 15.84
C GLU A 221 2.70 -4.82 16.37
N ASP A 222 3.75 -5.08 17.16
CA ASP A 222 3.89 -6.34 17.85
C ASP A 222 2.81 -6.39 18.95
N PRO A 223 1.80 -7.28 18.85
CA PRO A 223 0.73 -7.36 19.84
C PRO A 223 1.24 -7.75 21.24
N THR A 224 2.49 -8.22 21.36
CA THR A 224 3.08 -8.56 22.66
C THR A 224 3.71 -7.38 23.42
N ARG A 225 3.81 -6.19 22.80
CA ARG A 225 4.48 -5.04 23.43
C ARG A 225 3.58 -4.18 24.34
N GLN A 226 2.32 -4.55 24.53
CA GLN A 226 1.38 -3.80 25.39
C GLN A 226 1.35 -4.27 26.86
N THR A 227 2.26 -5.13 27.33
CA THR A 227 2.20 -5.64 28.71
C THR A 227 3.30 -5.15 29.68
N GLU A 228 4.25 -4.30 29.27
CA GLU A 228 5.38 -3.96 30.17
C GLU A 228 5.34 -2.60 30.89
N ASP A 229 4.50 -1.64 30.48
CA ASP A 229 4.50 -0.29 31.11
C ASP A 229 3.35 -0.07 32.12
N GLY A 230 2.83 -1.14 32.72
CA GLY A 230 1.79 -1.12 33.76
C GLY A 230 2.30 -0.87 35.18
N ARG A 231 3.39 -0.12 35.40
CA ARG A 231 3.84 0.22 36.77
C ARG A 231 3.12 1.45 37.32
N TYR A 232 2.18 1.16 38.22
CA TYR A 232 1.59 2.09 39.18
C TYR A 232 2.66 2.53 40.19
N ASP A 233 3.23 3.72 40.05
CA ASP A 233 3.93 4.38 41.15
C ASP A 233 2.90 5.13 42.00
N SER A 234 2.43 4.47 43.06
CA SER A 234 1.68 5.13 44.13
C SER A 234 2.66 5.88 45.04
N VAL A 235 2.68 7.20 44.89
CA VAL A 235 3.35 8.11 45.81
C VAL A 235 2.59 8.09 47.14
N VAL A 236 3.18 7.45 48.16
CA VAL A 236 2.78 7.61 49.56
C VAL A 236 3.14 9.03 50.00
N SER A 237 2.12 9.83 50.30
CA SER A 237 2.28 11.11 50.97
C SER A 237 2.68 10.88 52.42
N GLY A 238 3.85 11.41 52.80
CA GLY A 238 4.20 11.61 54.20
C GLY A 238 3.49 12.83 54.76
N ARG A 239 2.72 12.63 55.82
CA ARG A 239 2.61 13.49 57.01
C ARG A 239 2.14 12.66 58.18
#